data_AF-F3M649-F1
#
_entry.id   AF-F3M649-F1
#
_cell.length_a   1.000
_cell.length_b   1.000
_cell.length_c   1.000
_cell.angle_alpha   90.00
_cell.angle_beta   90.00
_cell.angle_gamma   90.00
#
_symmetry.space_group_name_H-M   'P 1'
#
loop_
_entity.id
_entity.type
_entity.pdbx_description
1 polymer ?
#
loop_
_entity_poly.entity_id
_entity_poly.type
_entity_poly.pdbx_seq_one_letter_code
_entity_poly.pdbx_strand_id
1 'polypeptide(L)'
;MMPAASFIGATSHEDHDIELVKELNRAGFEALLSNEMDEMIYRKLLMNAVINPLTALWRIPNGALLSSPERAGLMKQLYHEGILVYEAAGIPYGNKLWEWIVSVCQSTSGNTSSMLKDVMDGRTTEVAWINGSIVQLGHKYGVSVPKHELITQLIEGMNL
;
A
#
# COMPACT_ATOMS: atom_id res chain seq x y z
N MET A 1 -17.05 -17.92 54.84
CA MET A 1 -17.55 -16.65 54.26
C MET A 1 -16.44 -16.13 53.35
N MET A 2 -16.74 -15.90 52.07
CA MET A 2 -15.78 -15.77 50.95
C MET A 2 -14.85 -14.56 51.06
N PRO A 3 -13.63 -14.60 50.46
CA PRO A 3 -12.89 -13.39 50.15
C PRO A 3 -13.46 -12.73 48.89
N ALA A 4 -13.61 -11.41 48.94
CA ALA A 4 -14.02 -10.59 47.82
C ALA A 4 -12.94 -10.60 46.74
N ALA A 5 -13.29 -11.08 45.55
CA ALA A 5 -12.48 -10.89 44.35
C ALA A 5 -12.56 -9.41 43.94
N SER A 6 -11.44 -8.71 44.00
CA SER A 6 -11.28 -7.38 43.43
C SER A 6 -11.16 -7.53 41.91
N PHE A 7 -12.18 -7.05 41.21
CA PHE A 7 -12.24 -7.00 39.75
C PHE A 7 -11.10 -6.09 39.24
N ILE A 8 -10.04 -6.68 38.66
CA ILE A 8 -9.10 -5.92 37.83
C ILE A 8 -9.87 -5.65 36.54
N GLY A 9 -10.33 -4.41 36.38
CA GLY A 9 -11.04 -3.98 35.18
C GLY A 9 -10.21 -4.29 33.95
N ALA A 10 -10.76 -5.11 33.07
CA ALA A 10 -10.27 -5.22 31.70
C ALA A 10 -10.49 -3.85 31.05
N THR A 11 -9.46 -2.99 31.09
CA THR A 11 -9.37 -1.82 30.21
C THR A 11 -9.55 -2.30 28.79
N SER A 12 -10.52 -1.73 28.08
CA SER A 12 -10.83 -2.14 26.72
C SER A 12 -9.62 -1.83 25.80
N HIS A 13 -9.59 -2.43 24.61
CA HIS A 13 -8.60 -2.05 23.60
C HIS A 13 -8.65 -0.54 23.27
N GLU A 14 -9.84 0.06 23.31
CA GLU A 14 -10.04 1.50 23.09
C GLU A 14 -9.36 2.36 24.15
N ASP A 15 -9.32 1.93 25.41
CA ASP A 15 -8.69 2.68 26.50
C ASP A 15 -7.17 2.83 26.27
N HIS A 16 -6.53 1.78 25.76
CA HIS A 16 -5.09 1.78 25.45
C HIS A 16 -4.74 2.63 24.22
N ASP A 17 -5.57 2.58 23.16
CA ASP A 17 -5.32 3.35 21.94
C ASP A 17 -5.41 4.85 22.20
N ILE A 18 -6.39 5.27 23.02
CA ILE A 18 -6.56 6.66 23.44
C ILE A 18 -5.36 7.14 24.29
N GLU A 19 -4.84 6.28 25.17
CA GLU A 19 -3.70 6.61 26.00
C GLU A 19 -2.41 6.78 25.18
N LEU A 20 -2.18 5.90 24.19
CA LEU A 20 -1.05 6.02 23.28
C LEU A 20 -1.10 7.32 22.46
N VAL A 21 -2.25 7.68 21.90
CA VAL A 21 -2.40 8.94 21.14
C VAL A 21 -2.13 10.16 22.02
N LYS A 22 -2.53 10.13 23.30
CA LYS A 22 -2.22 11.21 24.23
C LYS A 22 -0.71 11.34 24.49
N GLU A 23 -0.02 10.23 24.66
CA GLU A 23 1.44 10.25 24.88
C GLU A 23 2.20 10.72 23.63
N LEU A 24 1.78 10.33 22.43
CA LEU A 24 2.36 10.83 21.18
C LEU A 24 2.15 12.34 21.00
N ASN A 25 0.96 12.84 21.30
CA ASN A 25 0.69 14.28 21.26
C ASN A 25 1.50 15.05 22.33
N ARG A 26 1.69 14.50 23.52
CA ARG A 26 2.57 15.09 24.55
C ARG A 26 4.04 15.14 24.10
N ALA A 27 4.48 14.14 23.34
CA ALA A 27 5.80 14.11 22.73
C ALA A 27 5.96 15.05 21.52
N GLY A 28 4.89 15.76 21.10
CA GLY A 28 4.91 16.72 20.00
C GLY A 28 4.64 16.14 18.62
N PHE A 29 4.19 14.88 18.53
CA PHE A 29 3.71 14.30 17.28
C PHE A 29 2.23 14.63 17.09
N GLU A 30 1.83 14.99 15.87
CA GLU A 30 0.41 15.14 15.53
C GLU A 30 -0.21 13.74 15.34
N ALA A 31 -0.80 13.20 16.41
CA ALA A 31 -1.37 11.86 16.44
C ALA A 31 -2.90 11.92 16.58
N LEU A 32 -3.60 11.17 15.75
CA LEU A 32 -5.06 11.09 15.70
C LEU A 32 -5.49 9.62 15.69
N LEU A 33 -6.59 9.32 16.38
CA LEU A 33 -7.24 8.02 16.34
C LEU A 33 -8.22 8.02 15.16
N SER A 34 -8.07 7.08 14.22
CA SER A 34 -8.92 7.00 13.03
C SER A 34 -9.34 5.57 12.75
N ASN A 35 -10.65 5.36 12.60
CA ASN A 35 -11.23 4.09 12.13
C ASN A 35 -11.15 3.96 10.60
N GLU A 36 -10.63 4.99 9.91
CA GLU A 36 -10.45 5.04 8.45
C GLU A 36 -8.98 4.76 8.05
N MET A 37 -8.13 4.38 9.02
CA MET A 37 -6.72 4.10 8.76
C MET A 37 -6.54 3.00 7.70
N ASP A 38 -7.44 2.01 7.69
CA ASP A 38 -7.46 0.95 6.71
C ASP A 38 -7.58 1.49 5.27
N GLU A 39 -8.53 2.40 5.01
CA GLU A 39 -8.70 2.96 3.66
C GLU A 39 -7.42 3.66 3.18
N MET A 40 -6.82 4.52 4.01
CA MET A 40 -5.61 5.24 3.63
C MET A 40 -4.44 4.29 3.33
N ILE A 41 -4.29 3.24 4.15
CA ILE A 41 -3.25 2.21 3.96
C ILE A 41 -3.50 1.48 2.64
N TYR A 42 -4.72 1.02 2.37
CA TYR A 42 -5.04 0.29 1.14
C TYR A 42 -4.94 1.16 -0.11
N ARG A 43 -5.33 2.43 -0.03
CA ARG A 43 -5.11 3.38 -1.13
C ARG A 43 -3.62 3.50 -1.44
N LYS A 44 -2.79 3.72 -0.43
CA LYS A 44 -1.34 3.82 -0.59
C LYS A 44 -0.71 2.52 -1.10
N LEU A 45 -1.18 1.37 -0.62
CA LEU A 45 -0.73 0.06 -1.09
C LEU A 45 -0.96 -0.08 -2.61
N LEU A 46 -2.18 0.17 -3.09
CA LEU A 46 -2.48 0.01 -4.51
C LEU A 46 -1.74 1.04 -5.37
N MET A 47 -1.61 2.28 -4.91
CA MET A 47 -0.78 3.28 -5.59
C MET A 47 0.67 2.82 -5.73
N ASN A 48 1.29 2.33 -4.65
CA ASN A 48 2.65 1.84 -4.69
C ASN A 48 2.77 0.59 -5.58
N ALA A 49 1.78 -0.31 -5.55
CA ALA A 49 1.78 -1.51 -6.38
C ALA A 49 1.64 -1.23 -7.88
N VAL A 50 1.14 -0.06 -8.25
CA VAL A 50 1.06 0.44 -9.63
C VAL A 50 2.33 1.19 -10.02
N ILE A 51 2.81 2.12 -9.20
CA ILE A 51 3.88 3.07 -9.56
C ILE A 51 5.27 2.46 -9.35
N ASN A 52 5.53 1.91 -8.17
CA ASN A 52 6.87 1.55 -7.73
C ASN A 52 7.52 0.45 -8.58
N PRO A 53 6.84 -0.67 -8.90
CA PRO A 53 7.48 -1.71 -9.71
C PRO A 53 7.73 -1.25 -11.15
N LEU A 54 6.83 -0.46 -11.74
CA LEU A 54 7.00 0.01 -13.12
C LEU A 54 8.17 0.99 -13.26
N THR A 55 8.29 1.93 -12.32
CA THR A 55 9.43 2.84 -12.26
C THR A 55 10.74 2.09 -12.03
N ALA A 56 10.73 1.07 -11.18
CA ALA A 56 11.87 0.19 -10.90
C ALA A 56 12.32 -0.60 -12.14
N LEU A 57 11.39 -1.27 -12.84
CA LEU A 57 11.68 -2.07 -14.04
C LEU A 57 12.21 -1.22 -15.19
N TRP A 58 11.58 -0.06 -15.44
CA TRP A 58 11.97 0.81 -16.56
C TRP A 58 13.08 1.81 -16.21
N ARG A 59 13.45 1.91 -14.93
CA ARG A 59 14.43 2.89 -14.42
C ARG A 59 14.09 4.32 -14.83
N ILE A 60 12.85 4.72 -14.58
CA ILE A 60 12.30 6.04 -14.92
C ILE A 60 11.68 6.73 -13.69
N PRO A 61 11.67 8.08 -13.65
CA PRO A 61 10.96 8.80 -12.59
C PRO A 61 9.44 8.68 -12.74
N ASN A 62 8.69 9.00 -11.68
CA ASN A 62 7.23 8.79 -11.61
C ASN A 62 6.47 9.43 -12.78
N GLY A 63 6.83 10.65 -13.19
CA GLY A 63 6.12 11.38 -14.24
C GLY A 63 6.24 10.74 -15.62
N ALA A 64 7.32 9.99 -15.86
CA ALA A 64 7.56 9.32 -17.14
C ALA A 64 6.65 8.09 -17.34
N LEU A 65 5.93 7.64 -16.32
CA LEU A 65 4.89 6.62 -16.47
C LEU A 65 3.72 7.11 -17.35
N LEU A 66 3.41 8.41 -17.31
CA LEU A 66 2.29 8.99 -18.06
C LEU A 66 2.69 9.45 -19.47
N SER A 67 3.97 9.38 -19.83
CA SER A 67 4.48 9.89 -21.10
C SER A 67 4.34 8.91 -22.28
N SER A 68 3.83 7.70 -22.04
CA SER A 68 3.61 6.67 -23.07
C SER A 68 2.27 5.97 -22.86
N PRO A 69 1.49 5.75 -23.93
CA PRO A 69 0.23 4.99 -23.86
C PRO A 69 0.43 3.56 -23.34
N GLU A 70 1.55 2.91 -23.67
CA GLU A 70 1.87 1.56 -23.23
C GLU A 70 2.11 1.52 -21.72
N ARG A 71 2.84 2.50 -21.18
CA ARG A 71 3.11 2.62 -19.74
C ARG A 71 1.83 2.90 -18.96
N ALA A 72 1.05 3.90 -19.41
CA ALA A 72 -0.23 4.22 -18.80
C ALA A 72 -1.22 3.05 -18.91
N GLY A 73 -1.18 2.28 -20.00
CA GLY A 73 -1.95 1.07 -20.21
C GLY A 73 -1.64 0.00 -19.16
N LEU A 74 -0.36 -0.26 -18.91
CA LEU A 74 0.06 -1.24 -17.88
C LEU A 74 -0.28 -0.76 -16.46
N MET A 75 -0.11 0.53 -16.16
CA MET A 75 -0.58 1.10 -14.89
C MET A 75 -2.06 0.82 -14.67
N LYS A 76 -2.88 1.04 -15.70
CA LYS A 76 -4.32 0.85 -15.63
C LYS A 76 -4.71 -0.62 -15.46
N GLN A 77 -3.98 -1.54 -16.07
CA GLN A 77 -4.18 -2.99 -15.89
C GLN A 77 -3.91 -3.43 -14.45
N LEU A 78 -2.78 -3.00 -13.86
CA LEU A 78 -2.47 -3.26 -12.45
C LEU A 78 -3.52 -2.66 -11.53
N TYR A 79 -3.89 -1.40 -11.78
CA TYR A 79 -4.95 -0.74 -11.03
C TYR A 79 -6.25 -1.55 -11.05
N HIS A 80 -6.69 -2.00 -12.23
CA HIS A 80 -7.92 -2.78 -12.36
C HIS A 80 -7.85 -4.13 -11.63
N GLU A 81 -6.75 -4.86 -11.73
CA GLU A 81 -6.58 -6.09 -10.96
C GLU A 81 -6.63 -5.84 -9.45
N GLY A 82 -5.96 -4.81 -8.95
CA GLY A 82 -6.01 -4.44 -7.55
C GLY A 82 -7.41 -4.01 -7.07
N ILE A 83 -8.17 -3.27 -7.89
CA ILE A 83 -9.54 -2.90 -7.56
C ILE A 83 -10.45 -4.13 -7.45
N LEU A 84 -10.35 -5.08 -8.39
CA LEU A 84 -11.15 -6.32 -8.32
C LEU A 84 -10.87 -7.09 -7.03
N VAL A 85 -9.62 -7.10 -6.58
CA VAL A 85 -9.24 -7.70 -5.29
C VAL A 85 -9.87 -6.95 -4.13
N TYR A 86 -9.80 -5.61 -4.13
CA TYR A 86 -10.38 -4.80 -3.06
C TYR A 86 -11.90 -4.94 -2.98
N GLU A 87 -12.60 -4.96 -4.12
CA GLU A 87 -14.03 -5.20 -4.21
C GLU A 87 -14.41 -6.58 -3.65
N ALA A 88 -13.70 -7.63 -4.05
CA ALA A 88 -13.94 -8.99 -3.56
C ALA A 88 -13.65 -9.15 -2.06
N ALA A 89 -12.68 -8.40 -1.54
CA ALA A 89 -12.30 -8.42 -0.13
C ALA A 89 -13.14 -7.49 0.76
N GLY A 90 -14.02 -6.66 0.19
CA GLY A 90 -14.77 -5.64 0.92
C GLY A 90 -13.89 -4.52 1.49
N ILE A 91 -12.74 -4.26 0.85
CA ILE A 91 -11.78 -3.24 1.29
C ILE A 91 -12.22 -1.87 0.78
N PRO A 92 -12.39 -0.86 1.65
CA PRO A 92 -12.65 0.49 1.21
C PRO A 92 -11.39 1.10 0.59
N TYR A 93 -11.55 1.77 -0.54
CA TYR A 93 -10.46 2.44 -1.25
C TYR A 93 -10.83 3.87 -1.70
N GLY A 94 -12.02 4.33 -1.31
CA GLY A 94 -12.54 5.65 -1.62
C GLY A 94 -12.88 5.87 -3.09
N ASN A 95 -13.52 7.00 -3.36
CA ASN A 95 -13.79 7.44 -4.73
C ASN A 95 -12.52 8.06 -5.34
N LYS A 96 -12.35 7.90 -6.65
CA LYS A 96 -11.30 8.56 -7.45
C LYS A 96 -9.85 8.11 -7.16
N LEU A 97 -9.65 6.84 -6.78
CA LEU A 97 -8.31 6.33 -6.48
C LEU A 97 -7.39 6.39 -7.72
N TRP A 98 -7.92 6.11 -8.91
CA TRP A 98 -7.16 6.24 -10.16
C TRP A 98 -6.66 7.66 -10.40
N GLU A 99 -7.53 8.66 -10.26
CA GLU A 99 -7.19 10.07 -10.42
C GLU A 99 -6.12 10.50 -9.42
N TRP A 100 -6.17 9.96 -8.20
CA TRP A 100 -5.13 10.18 -7.21
C TRP A 100 -3.78 9.58 -7.64
N ILE A 101 -3.75 8.35 -8.14
CA ILE A 101 -2.52 7.72 -8.67
C ILE A 101 -1.90 8.57 -9.79
N VAL A 102 -2.73 9.04 -10.73
CA VAL A 102 -2.29 9.92 -11.83
C VAL A 102 -1.76 11.25 -11.28
N SER A 103 -2.48 11.86 -10.32
CA SER A 103 -2.08 13.11 -9.68
C SER A 103 -0.75 12.98 -8.94
N VAL A 104 -0.49 11.84 -8.28
CA VAL A 104 0.80 11.56 -7.64
C VAL A 104 1.90 11.48 -8.68
N CYS A 105 1.70 10.78 -9.80
CA CYS A 105 2.69 10.73 -10.88
C CYS A 105 3.02 12.12 -11.44
N GLN A 106 2.04 13.02 -11.55
CA GLN A 106 2.22 14.39 -12.03
C GLN A 106 2.92 15.28 -11.01
N SER A 107 2.41 15.32 -9.77
CA SER A 107 2.94 16.16 -8.69
C SER A 107 4.33 15.75 -8.23
N THR A 108 4.68 14.47 -8.38
CA THR A 108 6.01 13.91 -8.08
C THR A 108 6.78 13.55 -9.33
N SER A 109 6.52 14.24 -10.45
CA SER A 109 7.02 13.86 -11.78
C SER A 109 8.52 13.63 -11.89
N GLY A 110 9.33 14.43 -11.18
CA GLY A 110 10.79 14.27 -11.13
C GLY A 110 11.30 13.30 -10.06
N ASN A 111 10.42 12.75 -9.21
CA ASN A 111 10.84 11.90 -8.10
C ASN A 111 11.18 10.49 -8.58
N THR A 112 12.16 9.91 -7.90
CA THR A 112 12.50 8.48 -7.95
C THR A 112 11.67 7.76 -6.89
N SER A 113 10.99 6.66 -7.25
CA SER A 113 10.26 5.83 -6.30
C SER A 113 11.21 5.10 -5.33
N SER A 114 10.71 4.68 -4.17
CA SER A 114 11.49 3.89 -3.19
C SER A 114 12.07 2.63 -3.83
N MET A 115 11.23 1.87 -4.52
CA MET A 115 11.65 0.62 -5.18
C MET A 115 12.67 0.84 -6.29
N LEU A 116 12.56 1.93 -7.07
CA LEU A 116 13.60 2.28 -8.05
C LEU A 116 14.91 2.63 -7.35
N LYS A 117 14.85 3.37 -6.24
CA LYS A 117 16.03 3.67 -5.42
C LYS A 117 16.71 2.37 -4.94
N ASP A 118 15.95 1.41 -4.43
CA ASP A 118 16.48 0.11 -4.00
C ASP A 118 17.14 -0.64 -5.17
N VAL A 119 16.51 -0.65 -6.35
CA VAL A 119 17.08 -1.23 -7.57
C VAL A 119 18.38 -0.54 -8.02
N MET A 120 18.50 0.78 -7.85
CA MET A 120 19.72 1.50 -8.19
C MET A 120 20.83 1.28 -7.16
N ASP A 121 20.46 1.11 -5.89
CA ASP A 121 21.38 0.92 -4.78
C ASP A 121 21.76 -0.55 -4.55
N GLY A 122 21.22 -1.50 -5.33
CA GLY A 122 21.47 -2.94 -5.17
C GLY A 122 20.92 -3.49 -3.85
N ARG A 123 19.72 -3.06 -3.46
CA ARG A 123 19.05 -3.47 -2.22
C ARG A 123 17.85 -4.33 -2.52
N THR A 124 17.52 -5.20 -1.58
CA THR A 124 16.25 -5.93 -1.59
C THR A 124 15.08 -4.95 -1.65
N THR A 125 14.14 -5.20 -2.56
CA THR A 125 12.95 -4.36 -2.70
C THR A 125 11.82 -4.84 -1.81
N GLU A 126 10.85 -3.96 -1.61
CA GLU A 126 9.60 -4.23 -0.91
C GLU A 126 8.52 -4.92 -1.78
N VAL A 127 8.83 -5.42 -2.99
CA VAL A 127 7.82 -5.91 -3.94
C VAL A 127 6.95 -7.05 -3.39
N ALA A 128 7.53 -7.97 -2.62
CA ALA A 128 6.82 -9.09 -2.00
C ALA A 128 5.75 -8.63 -1.01
N TRP A 129 5.98 -7.49 -0.35
CA TRP A 129 5.07 -6.87 0.62
C TRP A 129 4.07 -5.91 -0.02
N ILE A 130 4.33 -5.47 -1.25
CA ILE A 130 3.44 -4.57 -1.99
C ILE A 130 2.61 -5.37 -2.99
N ASN A 131 3.21 -5.81 -4.10
CA ASN A 131 2.51 -6.56 -5.12
C ASN A 131 2.18 -7.98 -4.63
N GLY A 132 3.08 -8.61 -3.87
CA GLY A 132 2.84 -9.94 -3.30
C GLY A 132 1.65 -9.98 -2.33
N SER A 133 1.38 -8.91 -1.59
CA SER A 133 0.18 -8.82 -0.75
C SER A 133 -1.12 -8.74 -1.56
N ILE A 134 -1.13 -8.05 -2.71
CA ILE A 134 -2.27 -8.05 -3.63
C ILE A 134 -2.47 -9.46 -4.22
N VAL A 135 -1.40 -10.17 -4.58
CA VAL A 135 -1.45 -11.56 -5.06
C VAL A 135 -2.07 -12.48 -4.00
N GLN A 136 -1.56 -12.44 -2.78
CA GLN A 136 -2.08 -13.25 -1.66
C GLN A 136 -3.57 -12.98 -1.41
N LEU A 137 -3.97 -11.71 -1.46
CA LEU A 137 -5.36 -11.32 -1.27
C LEU A 137 -6.24 -11.78 -2.44
N GLY A 138 -5.77 -11.66 -3.68
CA GLY A 138 -6.44 -12.19 -4.86
C GLY A 138 -6.69 -13.69 -4.74
N HIS A 139 -5.66 -14.47 -4.38
CA HIS A 139 -5.81 -15.91 -4.15
C HIS A 139 -6.81 -16.23 -3.03
N LYS A 140 -6.76 -15.49 -1.92
CA LYS A 140 -7.68 -15.67 -0.78
C LYS A 140 -9.15 -15.46 -1.17
N TYR A 141 -9.43 -14.50 -2.05
CA TYR A 141 -10.79 -14.15 -2.47
C TYR A 141 -11.17 -14.68 -3.86
N GLY A 142 -10.35 -15.55 -4.47
CA GLY A 142 -10.63 -16.18 -5.76
C GLY A 142 -10.56 -15.22 -6.96
N VAL A 143 -9.81 -14.13 -6.86
CA VAL A 143 -9.59 -13.14 -7.92
C VAL A 143 -8.25 -13.38 -8.60
N SER A 144 -8.26 -13.47 -9.92
CA SER A 144 -7.04 -13.62 -10.73
C SER A 144 -6.33 -12.26 -10.89
N VAL A 145 -5.04 -12.22 -10.56
CA VAL A 145 -4.19 -11.01 -10.66
C VAL A 145 -2.86 -11.26 -11.38
N PRO A 146 -2.88 -11.81 -12.61
CA PRO A 146 -1.67 -12.27 -13.29
C PRO A 146 -0.63 -11.18 -13.58
N LYS A 147 -1.01 -9.89 -13.62
CA LYS A 147 -0.03 -8.81 -13.87
C LYS A 147 0.69 -8.46 -12.57
N HIS A 148 0.01 -8.50 -11.43
CA HIS A 148 0.69 -8.41 -10.14
C HIS A 148 1.62 -9.61 -9.89
N GLU A 149 1.21 -10.83 -10.26
CA GLU A 149 2.07 -12.02 -10.20
C GLU A 149 3.32 -11.85 -11.07
N LEU A 150 3.13 -11.48 -12.35
CA LEU A 150 4.22 -11.27 -13.28
C LEU A 150 5.19 -10.18 -12.80
N ILE A 151 4.68 -9.04 -12.33
CA ILE A 151 5.53 -7.95 -11.85
C ILE A 151 6.33 -8.36 -10.62
N THR A 152 5.72 -9.11 -9.71
CA THR A 152 6.42 -9.60 -8.51
C THR A 152 7.62 -10.46 -8.93
N GLN A 153 7.40 -11.41 -9.83
CA GLN A 153 8.46 -12.28 -10.36
C GLN A 153 9.54 -11.51 -11.12
N LEU A 154 9.17 -10.51 -11.92
CA LEU A 154 10.13 -9.70 -12.67
C LEU A 154 11.07 -8.90 -11.75
N ILE A 155 10.52 -8.29 -10.69
CA ILE A 155 11.33 -7.53 -9.72
C ILE A 155 12.19 -8.47 -8.87
N GLU A 156 11.62 -9.56 -8.35
CA GLU A 156 12.38 -10.54 -7.55
C GLU A 156 13.51 -11.17 -8.36
N GLY A 157 13.27 -11.43 -9.65
CA GLY A 157 14.26 -11.97 -10.58
C GLY A 157 15.39 -11.02 -10.97
N MET A 158 15.37 -9.75 -10.53
CA MET A 158 16.47 -8.81 -10.78
C MET A 158 17.75 -9.18 -10.02
N ASN A 159 17.68 -10.06 -9.00
CA ASN A 159 18.81 -10.54 -8.20
C ASN A 159 19.74 -9.40 -7.73
N LEU A 160 19.13 -8.40 -7.08
CA LEU A 160 19.78 -7.17 -6.60
C LEU A 160 20.73 -7.44 -5.43
#